data_AF-A0A257MVK5-F1
#
_entry.id   AF-A0A257MVK5-F1
#
_cell.length_a   1.000
_cell.length_b   1.000
_cell.length_c   1.000
_cell.angle_alpha   90.00
_cell.angle_beta   90.00
_cell.angle_gamma   90.00
#
_symmetry.space_group_name_H-M   'P 1'
#
loop_
_entity.id
_entity.type
_entity.pdbx_description
1 polymer ?
#
loop_
_entity_poly.entity_id
_entity_poly.type
_entity_poly.pdbx_seq_one_letter_code
_entity_poly.pdbx_strand_id
1 'polypeptide(L)'
;MNSQQKISKLDDLIFDNRFIRELPADAETINNRRQVIGACYSRVLPTPVASPQRVAYSREVAELLDLTTDVCESDDFIRVFAGNRLAAGMEPYSTCYGGHQFGNWA
;
A
#
# COMPACT_ATOMS: atom_id res chain seq x y z
N MET A 1 0.69 26.34 18.63
CA MET A 1 0.84 25.89 17.23
C MET A 1 1.80 24.72 17.26
N ASN A 2 1.30 23.49 17.19
CA ASN A 2 2.19 22.34 17.08
C ASN A 2 2.80 22.38 15.68
N SER A 3 4.12 22.48 15.60
CA SER A 3 4.83 22.23 14.35
C SER A 3 4.57 20.78 13.97
N GLN A 4 3.77 20.55 12.93
CA GLN A 4 3.59 19.23 12.34
C GLN A 4 4.98 18.79 11.86
N GLN A 5 5.51 17.74 12.48
CA GLN A 5 6.84 17.24 12.17
C GLN A 5 6.77 16.56 10.80
N LYS A 6 7.33 17.20 9.78
CA LYS A 6 7.35 16.64 8.43
C LYS A 6 8.24 15.39 8.38
N ILE A 7 7.81 14.42 7.60
CA ILE A 7 8.44 13.13 7.40
C ILE A 7 9.51 13.27 6.31
N SER A 8 10.75 12.94 6.67
CA SER A 8 11.93 13.06 5.79
C SER A 8 12.45 11.72 5.27
N LYS A 9 11.89 10.59 5.75
CA LYS A 9 12.14 9.24 5.25
C LYS A 9 10.85 8.43 5.28
N LEU A 10 10.62 7.60 4.27
CA LEU A 10 9.41 6.76 4.24
C LEU A 10 9.36 5.73 5.37
N ASP A 11 10.51 5.33 5.91
CA ASP A 11 10.56 4.41 7.05
C ASP A 11 10.18 5.08 8.40
N ASP A 12 10.04 6.41 8.43
CA ASP A 12 9.55 7.13 9.62
C ASP A 12 8.01 7.20 9.67
N LEU A 13 7.32 6.67 8.64
CA LEU A 13 5.86 6.59 8.61
C LEU A 13 5.36 5.64 9.71
N ILE A 14 4.34 6.08 10.45
CA ILE A 14 3.70 5.29 11.48
C ILE A 14 2.47 4.61 10.86
N PHE A 15 2.60 3.32 10.56
CA PHE A 15 1.50 2.50 10.06
C PHE A 15 0.67 1.94 11.23
N ASP A 16 -0.63 2.22 11.21
CA ASP A 16 -1.61 1.49 12.01
C ASP A 16 -2.43 0.57 11.11
N ASN A 17 -1.92 -0.65 10.90
CA ASN A 17 -2.49 -1.66 10.02
C ASN A 17 -3.75 -2.34 10.63
N ARG A 18 -4.71 -1.54 11.12
CA ARG A 18 -5.95 -1.99 11.78
C ARG A 18 -6.70 -3.06 11.00
N PHE A 19 -6.86 -2.85 9.69
CA PHE A 19 -7.66 -3.74 8.84
C PHE A 19 -7.17 -5.19 8.91
N ILE A 20 -5.87 -5.41 8.75
CA ILE A 20 -5.27 -6.76 8.77
C ILE A 20 -5.01 -7.28 10.18
N ARG A 21 -4.97 -6.40 11.19
CA ARG A 21 -4.84 -6.82 12.58
C ARG A 21 -6.18 -7.32 13.13
N GLU A 22 -7.29 -6.73 12.69
CA GLU A 22 -8.60 -6.93 13.32
C GLU A 22 -9.55 -7.80 12.47
N LEU A 23 -9.28 -7.99 11.18
CA LEU A 23 -10.15 -8.79 10.31
C LEU A 23 -9.55 -10.18 9.98
N PRO A 24 -10.40 -11.17 9.63
CA PRO A 24 -9.94 -12.50 9.28
C PRO A 24 -9.02 -12.51 8.04
N ALA A 25 -7.82 -13.04 8.21
CA ALA A 25 -6.87 -13.30 7.13
C ALA A 25 -7.18 -14.62 6.44
N ASP A 26 -6.90 -14.69 5.14
CA ASP A 26 -6.82 -15.95 4.41
C ASP A 26 -5.66 -16.79 4.95
N ALA A 27 -5.93 -18.07 5.18
CA ALA A 27 -4.92 -19.02 5.64
C ALA A 27 -3.95 -19.42 4.51
N GLU A 28 -4.40 -19.35 3.26
CA GLU A 28 -3.55 -19.62 2.10
C GLU A 28 -2.69 -18.40 1.77
N THR A 29 -1.39 -18.63 1.59
CA THR A 29 -0.38 -17.59 1.34
C THR A 29 0.20 -17.63 -0.07
N ILE A 30 -0.08 -18.69 -0.82
CA ILE A 30 0.31 -18.81 -2.22
C ILE A 30 -0.47 -17.79 -3.04
N ASN A 31 0.25 -16.93 -3.77
CA ASN A 31 -0.33 -15.94 -4.67
C ASN A 31 -0.79 -16.60 -5.97
N ASN A 32 -2.05 -17.07 -6.00
CA ASN A 32 -2.70 -17.62 -7.18
C ASN A 32 -4.18 -17.19 -7.26
N ARG A 33 -4.80 -17.43 -8.41
CA ARG A 33 -6.24 -17.17 -8.60
C ARG A 33 -7.06 -18.32 -8.00
N ARG A 34 -7.98 -18.00 -7.09
CA ARG A 34 -8.89 -18.92 -6.42
C ARG A 34 -10.03 -18.16 -5.75
N GLN A 35 -11.05 -18.89 -5.29
CA GLN A 35 -12.04 -18.33 -4.38
C GLN A 35 -11.44 -18.19 -2.98
N VAL A 36 -11.69 -17.05 -2.34
CA VAL A 36 -11.31 -16.77 -0.95
C VAL A 36 -12.58 -16.81 -0.11
N ILE A 37 -12.66 -17.74 0.84
CA ILE A 37 -13.86 -17.99 1.64
C ILE A 37 -13.52 -17.79 3.12
N GLY A 38 -14.37 -17.05 3.84
CA GLY A 38 -14.20 -16.85 5.29
C GLY A 38 -13.07 -15.91 5.69
N ALA A 39 -12.47 -15.20 4.74
CA ALA A 39 -11.45 -14.19 4.97
C ALA A 39 -11.86 -12.84 4.34
N CYS A 40 -11.31 -11.75 4.84
CA CYS A 40 -11.48 -10.41 4.27
C CYS A 40 -10.33 -10.01 3.33
N TYR A 41 -9.17 -10.67 3.48
CA TYR A 41 -7.99 -10.39 2.68
C TYR A 41 -7.04 -11.58 2.60
N SER A 42 -6.19 -11.60 1.58
CA SER A 42 -5.03 -12.49 1.48
C SER A 42 -3.74 -11.68 1.58
N ARG A 43 -2.71 -12.23 2.25
CA ARG A 43 -1.38 -11.61 2.25
C ARG A 43 -0.74 -11.77 0.89
N VAL A 44 -0.16 -10.71 0.36
CA VAL A 44 0.51 -10.73 -0.95
C VAL A 44 1.59 -9.66 -0.97
N LEU A 45 2.72 -9.95 -1.61
CA LEU A 45 3.77 -8.97 -1.86
C LEU A 45 3.58 -8.36 -3.26
N PRO A 46 3.93 -7.07 -3.45
CA PRO A 46 3.96 -6.49 -4.78
C PRO A 46 4.99 -7.21 -5.67
N THR A 47 4.70 -7.29 -6.97
CA THR A 47 5.64 -7.81 -7.96
C THR A 47 6.57 -6.68 -8.39
N PRO A 48 7.90 -6.78 -8.18
CA PRO A 48 8.84 -5.72 -8.56
C PRO A 48 8.87 -5.48 -10.08
N VAL A 49 9.11 -4.23 -10.48
CA VAL A 49 9.23 -3.84 -11.90
C VAL A 49 10.65 -3.44 -12.27
N ALA A 50 10.99 -3.52 -13.56
CA ALA A 50 12.28 -3.09 -14.07
C ALA A 50 12.33 -1.58 -14.32
N SER A 51 13.40 -0.92 -13.86
CA SER A 51 13.70 0.50 -14.13
C SER A 51 12.52 1.47 -13.91
N PRO A 52 11.86 1.47 -12.73
CA PRO A 52 10.73 2.37 -12.46
C PRO A 52 11.17 3.84 -12.54
N GLN A 53 10.26 4.71 -12.99
CA GLN A 53 10.49 6.16 -13.13
C GLN A 53 9.27 6.92 -12.60
N ARG A 54 9.51 8.07 -11.96
CA ARG A 54 8.44 8.98 -11.53
C ARG A 54 7.89 9.75 -12.72
N VAL A 55 6.58 9.67 -12.97
CA VAL A 55 5.88 10.50 -13.96
C VAL A 55 5.36 11.78 -13.31
N ALA A 56 4.63 11.65 -12.22
CA ALA A 56 4.10 12.76 -11.42
C ALA A 56 3.76 12.30 -10.00
N TYR A 57 3.60 13.26 -9.08
CA TYR A 57 2.97 13.08 -7.77
C TYR A 57 2.17 14.35 -7.42
N SER A 58 1.13 14.23 -6.59
CA SER A 58 0.40 15.41 -6.08
C SER A 58 1.11 15.93 -4.84
N ARG A 59 1.46 17.22 -4.86
CA ARG A 59 2.06 17.90 -3.71
C ARG A 59 1.06 18.03 -2.57
N GLU A 60 -0.19 18.32 -2.89
CA GLU A 60 -1.28 18.44 -1.93
C GLU A 60 -1.50 17.13 -1.16
N VAL A 61 -1.48 15.99 -1.86
CA VAL A 61 -1.60 14.67 -1.19
C VAL A 61 -0.35 14.33 -0.37
N ALA A 62 0.85 14.70 -0.83
CA ALA A 62 2.06 14.53 -0.04
C ALA A 62 1.99 15.32 1.28
N GLU A 63 1.47 16.55 1.24
CA GLU A 63 1.25 17.38 2.42
C GLU A 63 0.21 16.77 3.38
N LEU A 64 -0.87 16.14 2.87
CA LEU A 64 -1.83 15.41 3.71
C LEU A 64 -1.18 14.25 4.49
N LEU A 65 -0.07 13.71 3.99
CA LEU A 65 0.69 12.62 4.61
C LEU A 65 1.95 13.14 5.32
N ASP A 66 2.06 14.46 5.52
CA ASP A 66 3.22 15.13 6.12
C ASP A 66 4.56 14.85 5.41
N LEU A 67 4.54 14.40 4.16
CA LEU A 67 5.74 14.08 3.37
C LEU A 67 6.42 15.36 2.85
N THR A 68 7.75 15.42 2.92
CA THR A 68 8.50 16.51 2.29
C THR A 68 8.66 16.29 0.79
N THR A 69 8.86 17.39 0.06
CA THR A 69 9.24 17.37 -1.36
C THR A 69 10.48 16.52 -1.62
N ASP A 70 11.50 16.62 -0.76
CA ASP A 70 12.74 15.84 -0.89
C ASP A 70 12.47 14.33 -0.85
N VAL A 71 11.54 13.88 0.01
CA VAL A 71 11.12 12.47 0.04
C VAL A 71 10.44 12.11 -1.27
N CYS A 72 9.44 12.87 -1.71
CA CYS A 72 8.71 12.61 -2.96
C CYS A 72 9.60 12.64 -4.20
N GLU A 73 10.70 13.40 -4.15
CA GLU A 73 11.63 13.53 -5.26
C GLU A 73 12.78 12.52 -5.25
N SER A 74 12.91 11.73 -4.18
CA SER A 74 13.94 10.71 -4.00
C SER A 74 13.72 9.42 -4.81
N ASP A 75 14.80 8.68 -5.02
CA ASP A 75 14.75 7.32 -5.59
C ASP A 75 14.02 6.33 -4.68
N ASP A 76 14.06 6.54 -3.35
CA ASP A 76 13.38 5.65 -2.40
C ASP A 76 11.86 5.68 -2.58
N PHE A 77 11.32 6.88 -2.84
CA PHE A 77 9.91 7.05 -3.20
C PHE A 77 9.56 6.25 -4.46
N ILE A 78 10.39 6.32 -5.50
CA ILE A 78 10.16 5.53 -6.72
C ILE A 78 10.15 4.03 -6.39
N ARG A 79 11.11 3.56 -5.58
CA ARG A 79 11.21 2.13 -5.23
C ARG A 79 10.02 1.64 -4.40
N VAL A 80 9.53 2.43 -3.45
CA VAL A 80 8.37 2.05 -2.62
C VAL A 80 7.10 2.03 -3.44
N PHE A 81 6.79 3.11 -4.16
CA PHE A 81 5.52 3.24 -4.89
C PHE A 81 5.46 2.39 -6.16
N ALA A 82 6.60 1.94 -6.70
CA ALA A 82 6.64 0.96 -7.79
C ALA A 82 6.56 -0.50 -7.31
N GLY A 83 6.51 -0.74 -6.00
CA GLY A 83 6.45 -2.10 -5.44
C GLY A 83 7.79 -2.83 -5.41
N ASN A 84 8.91 -2.11 -5.57
CA ASN A 84 10.27 -2.65 -5.51
C ASN A 84 10.84 -2.65 -4.08
N ARG A 85 10.23 -1.92 -3.15
CA ARG A 85 10.58 -1.87 -1.73
C ARG A 85 9.31 -1.69 -0.90
N LEU A 86 9.33 -2.17 0.33
CA LEU A 86 8.34 -1.83 1.35
C LEU A 86 8.97 -0.89 2.36
N ALA A 87 8.27 0.19 2.72
CA ALA A 87 8.64 1.04 3.85
C ALA A 87 8.47 0.28 5.19
N ALA A 88 9.18 0.70 6.22
CA ALA A 88 9.02 0.14 7.56
C ALA A 88 7.54 0.21 8.00
N GLY A 89 7.03 -0.88 8.57
CA GLY A 89 5.64 -0.99 9.02
C GLY A 89 4.61 -1.29 7.93
N MET A 90 4.97 -1.26 6.64
CA MET A 90 4.05 -1.68 5.58
C MET A 90 3.77 -3.19 5.64
N GLU A 91 2.48 -3.53 5.60
CA GLU A 91 2.01 -4.92 5.52
C GLU A 91 1.02 -5.05 4.36
N PRO A 92 1.49 -5.38 3.13
CA PRO A 92 0.63 -5.41 1.96
C PRO A 92 -0.34 -6.60 1.95
N TYR A 93 -1.53 -6.37 1.41
CA TYR A 93 -2.59 -7.36 1.30
C TYR A 93 -3.49 -7.08 0.09
N SER A 94 -4.26 -8.08 -0.32
CA SER A 94 -5.33 -7.96 -1.31
C SER A 94 -6.66 -8.28 -0.66
N THR A 95 -7.65 -7.40 -0.78
CA THR A 95 -9.01 -7.64 -0.28
C THR A 95 -9.79 -8.50 -1.25
N CYS A 96 -10.62 -9.40 -0.72
CA CYS A 96 -11.65 -10.04 -1.53
C CYS A 96 -12.92 -9.16 -1.52
N TYR A 97 -13.53 -8.98 -2.68
CA TYR A 97 -14.82 -8.33 -2.82
C TYR A 97 -15.60 -8.99 -3.96
N GLY A 98 -16.92 -8.78 -3.95
CA GLY A 98 -17.81 -9.22 -5.01
C GLY A 98 -18.81 -8.11 -5.32
N GLY A 99 -19.51 -8.23 -6.45
CA GLY A 99 -20.47 -7.21 -6.83
C GLY A 99 -21.24 -7.57 -8.08
N HIS A 100 -22.33 -6.84 -8.30
CA HIS A 100 -23.09 -6.99 -9.53
C HIS A 100 -22.42 -6.21 -10.66
N GLN A 101 -22.07 -6.91 -11.73
CA GLN A 101 -21.61 -6.31 -12.98
C GLN A 101 -22.67 -6.54 -14.05
N PHE A 102 -23.20 -5.48 -14.65
CA PHE A 102 -24.25 -5.54 -15.68
C PHE A 102 -25.48 -6.39 -15.27
N GLY A 103 -25.90 -6.29 -14.00
CA GLY A 103 -27.06 -7.01 -13.47
C GLY A 103 -26.81 -8.48 -13.09
N ASN A 104 -25.57 -8.98 -13.20
CA ASN A 104 -25.20 -10.34 -12.82
C ASN A 104 -24.22 -10.32 -11.64
N TRP A 105 -24.33 -11.27 -10.72
CA TRP A 105 -23.34 -11.47 -9.66
C TRP A 105 -22.03 -12.00 -10.27
N ALA A 106 -20.94 -11.26 -10.08
CA ALA A 106 -19.59 -11.58 -10.56
C ALA A 106 -18.67 -11.97 -9.40
#